data_AF-A0A433TX27-F1
#
_entry.id   AF-A0A433TX27-F1
#
_cell.length_a   1.000
_cell.length_b   1.000
_cell.length_c   1.000
_cell.angle_alpha   90.00
_cell.angle_beta   90.00
_cell.angle_gamma   90.00
#
_symmetry.space_group_name_H-M   'P 1'
#
loop_
_entity.id
_entity.type
_entity.pdbx_description
1 polymer ?
#
loop_
_entity_poly.entity_id
_entity_poly.type
_entity_poly.pdbx_seq_one_letter_code
_entity_poly.pdbx_strand_id
1 'polypeptide(L)'
;MEQANFNFDNILSGISNIFKEINEKAVLAKEKHDERLQILKNDTKALEKLLGSLSEQGGKEVSSDMQKVEEELSYLDQEYKKLTSSGESLRQQVDLAKQTVEKLGEERKQKSLTAHPRARFSVNVYRDMSKVNWHEEHEPNKLKGFVRSKAGLRTFCFDREKQSSFFIANSLWEMGEDELAEQRTKAGSKN
;
A
#
# COMPACT_ATOMS: atom_id res chain seq x y z
N MET A 1 16.78 14.66 25.64
CA MET A 1 15.58 13.92 25.21
C MET A 1 15.12 14.51 23.90
N GLU A 2 15.67 14.00 22.82
CA GLU A 2 15.21 14.26 21.47
C GLU A 2 14.09 13.27 21.18
N GLN A 3 12.98 13.73 20.61
CA GLN A 3 12.19 13.02 19.59
C GLN A 3 10.81 13.66 19.46
N ALA A 4 10.57 14.27 18.29
CA ALA A 4 9.36 14.06 17.48
C ALA A 4 9.44 14.98 16.25
N ASN A 5 10.50 14.82 15.43
CA ASN A 5 10.41 15.18 14.02
C ASN A 5 9.44 14.18 13.40
N PHE A 6 8.17 14.56 13.31
CA PHE A 6 7.11 13.72 12.78
C PHE A 6 7.47 13.37 11.35
N ASN A 7 7.72 12.08 11.16
CA ASN A 7 8.69 11.59 10.23
C ASN A 7 8.01 11.28 8.88
N PHE A 8 7.53 12.34 8.22
CA PHE A 8 6.92 12.23 6.89
C PHE A 8 7.88 11.58 5.90
N ASP A 9 9.18 11.84 6.04
CA ASP A 9 10.20 11.19 5.23
C ASP A 9 10.34 9.69 5.56
N ASN A 10 10.20 9.27 6.82
CA ASN A 10 10.11 7.84 7.14
C ASN A 10 8.81 7.19 6.66
N ILE A 11 7.69 7.91 6.66
CA ILE A 11 6.41 7.36 6.14
C ILE A 11 6.50 7.21 4.62
N LEU A 12 7.03 8.21 3.92
CA LEU A 12 7.24 8.16 2.47
C LEU A 12 8.30 7.13 2.08
N SER A 13 9.38 7.01 2.85
CA SER A 13 10.37 5.94 2.75
C SER A 13 9.73 4.57 2.99
N GLY A 14 8.86 4.46 4.00
CA GLY A 14 8.10 3.23 4.29
C GLY A 14 7.17 2.84 3.15
N ILE A 15 6.40 3.78 2.60
CA ILE A 15 5.53 3.54 1.43
C ILE A 15 6.37 3.14 0.21
N SER A 16 7.51 3.79 -0.01
CA SER A 16 8.42 3.45 -1.11
C SER A 16 9.01 2.04 -0.95
N ASN A 17 9.36 1.64 0.27
CA ASN A 17 9.87 0.31 0.58
C ASN A 17 8.78 -0.76 0.44
N ILE A 18 7.57 -0.49 0.91
CA ILE A 18 6.41 -1.38 0.72
C ILE A 18 6.12 -1.57 -0.77
N PHE A 19 6.17 -0.50 -1.55
CA PHE A 19 5.97 -0.58 -3.00
C PHE A 19 7.05 -1.42 -3.68
N LYS A 20 8.31 -1.25 -3.26
CA LYS A 20 9.43 -2.05 -3.76
C LYS A 20 9.26 -3.53 -3.40
N GLU A 21 8.89 -3.84 -2.17
CA GLU A 21 8.59 -5.22 -1.72
C GLU A 21 7.42 -5.85 -2.47
N ILE A 22 6.34 -5.09 -2.73
CA ILE A 22 5.20 -5.58 -3.51
C ILE A 22 5.65 -5.90 -4.94
N ASN A 23 6.46 -5.04 -5.55
CA ASN A 23 6.96 -5.27 -6.90
C ASN A 23 7.91 -6.47 -6.96
N GLU A 24 8.82 -6.63 -5.99
CA GLU A 24 9.70 -7.80 -5.87
C GLU A 24 8.90 -9.08 -5.68
N LYS A 25 7.88 -9.07 -4.79
CA LYS A 25 6.99 -10.23 -4.60
C LYS A 25 6.18 -10.55 -5.85
N ALA A 26 5.73 -9.54 -6.60
CA ALA A 26 5.01 -9.75 -7.86
C ALA A 26 5.92 -10.37 -8.94
N VAL A 27 7.18 -9.95 -9.03
CA VAL A 27 8.17 -10.56 -9.94
C VAL A 27 8.45 -12.01 -9.54
N LEU A 28 8.72 -12.28 -8.27
CA LEU A 28 8.95 -13.64 -7.77
C LEU A 28 7.74 -14.56 -7.98
N ALA A 29 6.53 -14.04 -7.76
CA ALA A 29 5.31 -14.80 -8.01
C ALA A 29 5.16 -15.17 -9.49
N LYS A 30 5.54 -14.27 -10.39
CA LYS A 30 5.54 -14.52 -11.82
C LYS A 30 6.59 -15.55 -12.23
N GLU A 31 7.82 -15.43 -11.75
CA GLU A 31 8.90 -16.40 -12.04
C GLU A 31 8.51 -17.80 -11.57
N LYS A 32 7.98 -17.93 -10.35
CA LYS A 32 7.48 -19.20 -9.81
C LYS A 32 6.32 -19.78 -10.63
N HIS A 33 5.46 -18.91 -11.16
CA HIS A 33 4.35 -19.31 -12.02
C HIS A 33 4.87 -19.84 -13.37
N ASP A 34 5.84 -19.17 -13.97
CA ASP A 34 6.46 -19.57 -15.22
C ASP A 34 7.25 -20.89 -15.07
N GLU A 35 7.98 -21.06 -13.97
CA GLU A 35 8.63 -22.34 -13.62
C GLU A 35 7.62 -23.49 -13.51
N ARG A 36 6.48 -23.25 -12.84
CA ARG A 36 5.46 -24.29 -12.67
C ARG A 36 4.80 -24.67 -13.98
N LEU A 37 4.55 -23.71 -14.87
CA LEU A 37 4.08 -23.98 -16.23
C LEU A 37 5.08 -24.82 -17.01
N GLN A 38 6.38 -24.58 -16.83
CA GLN A 38 7.43 -25.33 -17.50
C GLN A 38 7.54 -26.78 -17.01
N ILE A 39 7.36 -27.01 -15.71
CA ILE A 39 7.27 -28.36 -15.12
C ILE A 39 6.06 -29.10 -15.70
N LEU A 40 4.87 -28.51 -15.62
CA LEU A 40 3.63 -29.11 -16.18
C LEU A 40 3.79 -29.48 -17.66
N LYS A 41 4.45 -28.62 -18.45
CA LYS A 41 4.70 -28.86 -19.87
C LYS A 41 5.69 -30.00 -20.13
N ASN A 42 6.63 -30.23 -19.22
CA ASN A 42 7.55 -31.36 -19.33
C ASN A 42 6.87 -32.66 -18.91
N ASP A 43 6.03 -32.61 -17.87
CA ASP A 43 5.27 -33.74 -17.37
C ASP A 43 4.25 -34.23 -18.42
N THR A 44 3.54 -33.31 -19.10
CA THR A 44 2.64 -33.68 -20.21
C THR A 44 3.39 -34.38 -21.34
N LYS A 45 4.55 -33.88 -21.75
CA LYS A 45 5.39 -34.54 -22.78
C LYS A 45 5.89 -35.91 -22.35
N ALA A 46 6.23 -36.08 -21.07
CA ALA A 46 6.67 -37.37 -20.54
C ALA A 46 5.53 -38.39 -20.55
N LEU A 47 4.33 -37.98 -20.15
CA LEU A 47 3.12 -38.80 -20.18
C LEU A 47 2.69 -39.13 -21.61
N GLU A 48 2.75 -38.18 -22.56
CA GLU A 48 2.49 -38.44 -23.98
C GLU A 48 3.44 -39.51 -24.55
N LYS A 49 4.71 -39.46 -24.17
CA LYS A 49 5.71 -40.45 -24.59
C LYS A 49 5.44 -41.83 -23.97
N LEU A 50 5.07 -41.88 -22.70
CA LEU A 50 4.66 -43.11 -22.01
C LEU A 50 3.41 -43.72 -22.66
N LEU A 51 2.41 -42.90 -22.97
CA LEU A 51 1.18 -43.32 -23.65
C LEU A 51 1.49 -43.92 -25.03
N GLY A 52 2.38 -43.28 -25.79
CA GLY A 52 2.86 -43.81 -27.07
C GLY A 52 3.52 -45.18 -26.93
N SER A 53 4.39 -45.36 -25.93
CA SER A 53 5.06 -46.65 -25.70
C SER A 53 4.11 -47.77 -25.22
N LEU A 54 3.10 -47.43 -24.41
CA LEU A 54 2.07 -48.37 -23.97
C LEU A 54 1.16 -48.77 -25.13
N SER A 55 0.82 -47.84 -26.03
CA SER A 55 0.05 -48.13 -27.25
C SER A 55 0.68 -49.22 -28.12
N GLU A 56 2.01 -49.31 -28.14
CA GLU A 56 2.76 -50.26 -28.98
C GLU A 56 2.84 -51.67 -28.36
N GLN A 57 2.62 -51.81 -27.04
CA GLN A 57 2.82 -53.06 -26.29
C GLN A 57 1.60 -54.01 -26.21
N GLY A 58 0.41 -53.58 -26.65
CA GLY A 58 -0.75 -54.44 -26.94
C GLY A 58 -1.09 -55.54 -25.92
N GLY A 59 -1.76 -55.20 -24.80
CA GLY A 59 -2.26 -56.17 -23.81
C GLY A 59 -3.41 -55.61 -22.95
N LYS A 60 -4.19 -56.48 -22.28
CA LYS A 60 -5.33 -56.04 -21.42
C LYS A 60 -4.89 -55.21 -20.21
N GLU A 61 -3.76 -55.55 -19.61
CA GLU A 61 -3.18 -54.81 -18.47
C GLU A 61 -2.64 -53.45 -18.92
N VAL A 62 -2.01 -53.42 -20.10
CA VAL A 62 -1.58 -52.21 -20.81
C VAL A 62 -2.75 -51.27 -21.12
N SER A 63 -3.93 -51.81 -21.47
CA SER A 63 -5.14 -51.01 -21.71
C SER A 63 -5.65 -50.27 -20.47
N SER A 64 -5.52 -50.86 -19.27
CA SER A 64 -5.91 -50.20 -18.01
C SER A 64 -4.94 -49.06 -17.68
N ASP A 65 -3.64 -49.29 -17.84
CA ASP A 65 -2.63 -48.27 -17.53
C ASP A 65 -2.62 -47.15 -18.56
N MET A 66 -2.93 -47.45 -19.82
CA MET A 66 -3.15 -46.45 -20.88
C MET A 66 -4.32 -45.51 -20.54
N GLN A 67 -5.42 -46.06 -20.00
CA GLN A 67 -6.58 -45.30 -19.59
C GLN A 67 -6.27 -44.36 -18.40
N LYS A 68 -5.47 -44.81 -17.43
CA LYS A 68 -5.00 -43.96 -16.32
C LYS A 68 -4.09 -42.82 -16.81
N VAL A 69 -3.18 -43.10 -17.75
CA VAL A 69 -2.28 -42.08 -18.31
C VAL A 69 -3.06 -41.05 -19.13
N GLU A 70 -4.12 -41.45 -19.85
CA GLU A 70 -5.03 -40.52 -20.53
C GLU A 70 -5.82 -39.63 -19.54
N GLU A 71 -6.29 -40.19 -18.43
CA GLU A 71 -6.96 -39.42 -17.37
C GLU A 71 -6.00 -38.41 -16.72
N GLU A 72 -4.77 -38.82 -16.41
CA GLU A 72 -3.74 -37.92 -15.88
C GLU A 72 -3.37 -36.82 -16.88
N LEU A 73 -3.22 -37.14 -18.17
CA LEU A 73 -2.97 -36.15 -19.24
C LEU A 73 -4.11 -35.13 -19.34
N SER A 74 -5.35 -35.59 -19.31
CA SER A 74 -6.54 -34.73 -19.36
C SER A 74 -6.61 -33.81 -18.15
N TYR A 75 -6.31 -34.32 -16.96
CA TYR A 75 -6.23 -33.52 -15.74
C TYR A 75 -5.13 -32.46 -15.83
N LEU A 76 -3.94 -32.84 -16.28
CA LEU A 76 -2.78 -31.95 -16.37
C LEU A 76 -2.96 -30.87 -17.43
N ASP A 77 -3.60 -31.17 -18.57
CA ASP A 77 -3.95 -30.19 -19.59
C ASP A 77 -4.98 -29.17 -19.08
N GLN A 78 -5.96 -29.62 -18.29
CA GLN A 78 -6.91 -28.70 -17.63
C GLN A 78 -6.20 -27.80 -16.60
N GLU A 79 -5.30 -28.35 -15.79
CA GLU A 79 -4.52 -27.57 -14.83
C GLU A 79 -3.64 -26.55 -15.56
N TYR A 80 -2.95 -26.95 -16.63
CA TYR A 80 -2.15 -26.07 -17.47
C TYR A 80 -2.95 -24.92 -18.07
N LYS A 81 -4.15 -25.18 -18.60
CA LYS A 81 -5.06 -24.14 -19.14
C LYS A 81 -5.53 -23.16 -18.07
N LYS A 82 -5.88 -23.67 -16.88
CA LYS A 82 -6.27 -22.81 -15.73
C LYS A 82 -5.11 -21.93 -15.29
N LEU A 83 -3.92 -22.51 -15.18
CA LEU A 83 -2.73 -21.77 -14.75
C LEU A 83 -2.33 -20.72 -15.80
N THR A 84 -2.37 -21.06 -17.09
CA THR A 84 -2.09 -20.13 -18.18
C THR A 84 -3.05 -18.93 -18.17
N SER A 85 -4.35 -19.17 -18.05
CA SER A 85 -5.34 -18.07 -17.99
C SER A 85 -5.21 -17.22 -16.71
N SER A 86 -4.86 -17.84 -15.58
CA SER A 86 -4.54 -17.10 -14.34
C SER A 86 -3.30 -16.21 -14.50
N GLY A 87 -2.24 -16.72 -15.15
CA GLY A 87 -1.03 -15.96 -15.45
C GLY A 87 -1.28 -14.77 -16.39
N GLU A 88 -2.11 -14.94 -17.41
CA GLU A 88 -2.50 -13.84 -18.31
C GLU A 88 -3.28 -12.74 -17.57
N SER A 89 -4.22 -13.12 -16.70
CA SER A 89 -4.96 -12.17 -15.85
C SER A 89 -4.02 -11.40 -14.92
N LEU A 90 -3.08 -12.10 -14.28
CA LEU A 90 -2.10 -11.47 -13.38
C LEU A 90 -1.20 -10.49 -14.15
N ARG A 91 -0.80 -10.84 -15.38
CA ARG A 91 -0.01 -9.96 -16.25
C ARG A 91 -0.77 -8.68 -16.60
N GLN A 92 -2.05 -8.79 -16.95
CA GLN A 92 -2.90 -7.62 -17.22
C GLN A 92 -3.03 -6.72 -15.99
N GLN A 93 -3.20 -7.29 -14.79
CA GLN A 93 -3.28 -6.51 -13.55
C GLN A 93 -1.97 -5.76 -13.25
N VAL A 94 -0.82 -6.40 -13.47
CA VAL A 94 0.49 -5.76 -13.29
C VAL A 94 0.66 -4.60 -14.27
N ASP A 95 0.26 -4.77 -15.53
CA ASP A 95 0.38 -3.71 -16.53
C ASP A 95 -0.56 -2.53 -16.23
N LEU A 96 -1.79 -2.79 -15.77
CA LEU A 96 -2.71 -1.76 -15.30
C LEU A 96 -2.16 -1.00 -14.07
N ALA A 97 -1.56 -1.72 -13.12
CA ALA A 97 -0.93 -1.11 -11.95
C ALA A 97 0.22 -0.18 -12.36
N LYS A 98 1.08 -0.61 -13.29
CA LYS A 98 2.17 0.23 -13.84
C LYS A 98 1.64 1.50 -14.49
N GLN A 99 0.64 1.40 -15.36
CA GLN A 99 0.03 2.56 -16.01
C GLN A 99 -0.58 3.54 -15.01
N THR A 100 -1.22 3.02 -13.95
CA THR A 100 -1.82 3.85 -12.89
C THR A 100 -0.73 4.61 -12.12
N VAL A 101 0.38 3.95 -11.81
CA VAL A 101 1.52 4.56 -11.13
C VAL A 101 2.15 5.66 -11.98
N GLU A 102 2.29 5.42 -13.28
CA GLU A 102 2.85 6.41 -14.22
C GLU A 102 1.96 7.66 -14.29
N LYS A 103 0.64 7.48 -14.45
CA LYS A 103 -0.34 8.58 -14.42
C LYS A 103 -0.31 9.37 -13.11
N LEU A 104 -0.28 8.69 -11.96
CA LEU A 104 -0.17 9.35 -10.65
C LEU A 104 1.15 10.12 -10.51
N GLY A 105 2.24 9.61 -11.08
CA GLY A 105 3.53 10.29 -11.14
C GLY A 105 3.48 11.59 -11.94
N GLU A 106 2.80 11.58 -13.09
CA GLU A 106 2.59 12.76 -13.95
C GLU A 106 1.69 13.81 -13.29
N GLU A 107 0.56 13.39 -12.71
CA GLU A 107 -0.32 14.28 -11.96
C GLU A 107 0.39 14.95 -10.78
N ARG A 108 1.27 14.22 -10.09
CA ARG A 108 2.07 14.76 -8.99
C ARG A 108 3.07 15.80 -9.47
N LYS A 109 3.71 15.57 -10.63
CA LYS A 109 4.62 16.55 -11.26
C LYS A 109 3.85 17.81 -11.67
N GLN A 110 2.68 17.66 -12.30
CA GLN A 110 1.83 18.80 -12.66
C GLN A 110 1.35 19.60 -11.45
N LYS A 111 0.85 18.94 -10.38
CA LYS A 111 0.43 19.61 -9.13
C LYS A 111 1.60 20.28 -8.41
N SER A 112 2.81 19.75 -8.54
CA SER A 112 4.01 20.39 -7.97
C SER A 112 4.47 21.61 -8.77
N LEU A 113 4.18 21.68 -10.07
CA LEU A 113 4.50 22.83 -10.92
C LEU A 113 3.52 24.00 -10.71
N THR A 114 2.28 23.73 -10.29
CA THR A 114 1.26 24.75 -10.05
C THR A 114 1.25 25.29 -8.61
N ALA A 115 1.90 24.62 -7.66
CA ALA A 115 2.01 25.09 -6.28
C ALA A 115 3.04 26.22 -6.17
N HIS A 116 2.56 27.46 -5.99
CA HIS A 116 3.42 28.63 -5.81
C HIS A 116 4.40 28.42 -4.63
N PRO A 117 5.73 28.50 -4.83
CA PRO A 117 6.72 28.19 -3.78
C PRO A 117 6.48 28.94 -2.46
N ARG A 118 5.99 30.17 -2.56
CA ARG A 118 5.61 31.01 -1.42
C ARG A 118 4.46 30.43 -0.59
N ALA A 119 3.44 29.86 -1.25
CA ALA A 119 2.31 29.23 -0.55
C ALA A 119 2.74 27.97 0.20
N ARG A 120 3.64 27.16 -0.40
CA ARG A 120 4.25 26.00 0.27
C ARG A 120 5.03 26.42 1.51
N PHE A 121 5.83 27.47 1.41
CA PHE A 121 6.56 28.01 2.55
C PHE A 121 5.62 28.46 3.66
N SER A 122 4.60 29.25 3.35
CA SER A 122 3.61 29.71 4.33
C SER A 122 2.88 28.55 5.02
N VAL A 123 2.41 27.55 4.27
CA VAL A 123 1.74 26.37 4.85
C VAL A 123 2.67 25.58 5.75
N ASN A 124 3.93 25.39 5.34
CA ASN A 124 4.93 24.71 6.16
C ASN A 124 5.19 25.49 7.46
N VAL A 125 5.34 26.81 7.41
CA VAL A 125 5.51 27.65 8.60
C VAL A 125 4.31 27.51 9.55
N TYR A 126 3.07 27.58 9.04
CA TYR A 126 1.89 27.41 9.87
C TYR A 126 1.81 26.01 10.49
N ARG A 127 2.14 24.96 9.73
CA ARG A 127 2.18 23.59 10.23
C ARG A 127 3.26 23.41 11.30
N ASP A 128 4.41 24.04 11.12
CA ASP A 128 5.54 23.91 12.04
C ASP A 128 5.37 24.73 13.31
N MET A 129 4.71 25.89 13.24
CA MET A 129 4.39 26.71 14.42
C MET A 129 3.21 26.15 15.21
N SER A 130 2.09 25.84 14.54
CA SER A 130 0.87 25.41 15.23
C SER A 130 0.89 23.93 15.63
N LYS A 131 1.69 23.11 14.93
CA LYS A 131 1.66 21.64 15.02
C LYS A 131 0.28 21.03 14.76
N VAL A 132 -0.64 21.80 14.20
CA VAL A 132 -2.00 21.38 13.82
C VAL A 132 -1.94 20.65 12.47
N ASN A 133 -2.64 19.52 12.40
CA ASN A 133 -2.91 18.81 11.15
C ASN A 133 -4.42 18.70 11.00
N TRP A 134 -4.92 19.19 9.87
CA TRP A 134 -6.33 19.20 9.54
C TRP A 134 -6.71 17.88 8.86
N HIS A 135 -7.91 17.38 9.14
CA HIS A 135 -8.45 16.25 8.41
C HIS A 135 -8.93 16.70 7.02
N GLU A 136 -8.59 15.96 5.96
CA GLU A 136 -8.87 16.34 4.57
C GLU A 136 -10.35 16.17 4.18
N GLU A 137 -11.13 15.42 4.96
CA GLU A 137 -12.55 15.22 4.73
C GLU A 137 -13.35 16.47 5.14
N HIS A 138 -13.80 17.21 4.12
CA HIS A 138 -14.48 18.48 4.27
C HIS A 138 -15.97 18.30 4.62
N GLU A 139 -16.29 18.31 5.91
CA GLU A 139 -17.64 18.68 6.37
C GLU A 139 -17.71 20.22 6.51
N PRO A 140 -18.66 20.92 5.86
CA PRO A 140 -18.66 22.39 5.79
C PRO A 140 -18.69 23.09 7.16
N ASN A 141 -19.35 22.46 8.14
CA ASN A 141 -19.55 23.01 9.47
C ASN A 141 -18.65 22.41 10.54
N LYS A 142 -17.85 21.36 10.22
CA LYS A 142 -16.97 20.73 11.21
C LYS A 142 -15.51 20.97 10.87
N LEU A 143 -14.76 21.40 11.87
CA LEU A 143 -13.32 21.54 11.82
C LEU A 143 -12.68 20.40 12.62
N LYS A 144 -12.15 19.40 11.92
CA LYS A 144 -11.55 18.20 12.52
C LYS A 144 -10.05 18.16 12.29
N GLY A 145 -9.32 17.61 13.25
CA GLY A 145 -7.89 17.44 13.12
C GLY A 145 -7.23 16.98 14.40
N PHE A 146 -5.92 17.13 14.44
CA PHE A 146 -5.13 16.83 15.62
C PHE A 146 -3.98 17.83 15.78
N VAL A 147 -3.57 18.05 17.03
CA VAL A 147 -2.41 18.84 17.42
C VAL A 147 -1.35 17.89 17.96
N ARG A 148 -0.11 18.05 17.50
CA ARG A 148 1.04 17.32 18.02
C ARG A 148 1.70 18.15 19.13
N SER A 149 1.55 17.70 20.38
CA SER A 149 2.23 18.26 21.55
C SER A 149 3.38 17.34 21.98
N LYS A 150 4.28 17.83 22.84
CA LYS A 150 5.31 17.00 23.51
C LYS A 150 4.67 15.91 24.39
N ALA A 151 3.48 16.17 24.92
CA ALA A 151 2.70 15.22 25.71
C ALA A 151 2.00 14.13 24.86
N GLY A 152 2.02 14.26 23.53
CA GLY A 152 1.41 13.31 22.61
C GLY A 152 0.46 13.96 21.59
N LEU A 153 -0.42 13.12 21.02
CA LEU A 153 -1.39 13.52 20.01
C LEU A 153 -2.72 13.92 20.66
N ARG A 154 -3.20 15.14 20.43
CA ARG A 154 -4.54 15.57 20.86
C ARG A 154 -5.45 15.76 19.66
N THR A 155 -6.60 15.10 19.63
CA THR A 155 -7.59 15.26 18.56
C THR A 155 -8.59 16.34 18.91
N PHE A 156 -9.13 17.02 17.90
CA PHE A 156 -10.21 17.99 18.06
C PHE A 156 -11.26 17.85 16.97
N CYS A 157 -12.49 18.23 17.31
CA CYS A 157 -13.60 18.35 16.40
C CYS A 157 -14.45 19.54 16.86
N PHE A 158 -14.33 20.67 16.15
CA PHE A 158 -15.10 21.87 16.44
C PHE A 158 -16.28 22.00 15.46
N ASP A 159 -17.36 22.59 15.94
CA ASP A 159 -18.55 22.91 15.15
C ASP A 159 -18.59 24.42 14.94
N ARG A 160 -18.40 24.86 13.70
CA ARG A 160 -18.26 26.28 13.31
C ARG A 160 -19.55 27.07 13.53
N GLU A 161 -20.70 26.41 13.60
CA GLU A 161 -21.99 27.08 13.86
C GLU A 161 -22.24 27.29 15.35
N LYS A 162 -21.65 26.44 16.20
CA LYS A 162 -21.88 26.47 17.66
C LYS A 162 -20.78 27.17 18.43
N GLN A 163 -19.59 27.28 17.85
CA GLN A 163 -18.40 27.79 18.51
C GLN A 163 -17.85 28.99 17.74
N SER A 164 -17.52 30.05 18.48
CA SER A 164 -16.94 31.25 17.87
C SER A 164 -15.54 30.96 17.34
N SER A 165 -15.13 31.72 16.31
CA SER A 165 -13.76 31.67 15.79
C SER A 165 -12.70 31.93 16.88
N PHE A 166 -13.00 32.83 17.82
CA PHE A 166 -12.16 33.10 18.98
C PHE A 166 -12.02 31.90 19.91
N PHE A 167 -13.13 31.22 20.22
CA PHE A 167 -13.10 30.01 21.05
C PHE A 167 -12.25 28.93 20.40
N ILE A 168 -12.49 28.66 19.11
CA ILE A 168 -11.76 27.64 18.35
C ILE A 168 -10.26 27.96 18.30
N ALA A 169 -9.89 29.21 18.00
CA ALA A 169 -8.49 29.62 17.93
C ALA A 169 -7.79 29.47 19.29
N ASN A 170 -8.42 29.95 20.37
CA ASN A 170 -7.86 29.84 21.72
C ASN A 170 -7.68 28.38 22.13
N SER A 171 -8.69 27.53 21.90
CA SER A 171 -8.59 26.10 22.18
C SER A 171 -7.46 25.42 21.40
N LEU A 172 -7.24 25.79 20.14
CA LEU A 172 -6.14 25.25 19.34
C LEU A 172 -4.77 25.70 19.85
N TRP A 173 -4.64 26.96 20.29
CA TRP A 173 -3.41 27.47 20.89
C TRP A 173 -3.12 26.80 22.25
N GLU A 174 -4.13 26.67 23.12
CA GLU A 174 -4.00 25.96 24.41
C GLU A 174 -3.58 24.49 24.23
N MET A 175 -4.08 23.81 23.19
CA MET A 175 -3.68 22.44 22.87
C MET A 175 -2.21 22.32 22.41
N GLY A 176 -1.62 23.41 21.92
CA GLY A 176 -0.21 23.47 21.50
C GLY A 176 0.75 23.93 22.61
N GLU A 177 0.26 24.60 23.64
CA GLU A 177 1.05 25.30 24.68
C GLU A 177 1.34 24.50 25.96
N ASP A 178 1.36 23.16 25.91
CA ASP A 178 1.70 22.33 27.09
C ASP A 178 3.10 22.65 27.72
N GLU A 179 3.95 23.47 27.09
CA GLU A 179 5.23 23.93 27.67
C GLU A 179 5.11 24.98 28.78
N LEU A 180 4.04 25.78 28.87
CA LEU A 180 4.02 26.93 29.77
C LEU A 180 3.37 26.67 31.14
N ALA A 181 2.63 25.58 31.31
CA ALA A 181 1.98 25.26 32.58
C ALA A 181 2.94 24.65 33.61
N GLU A 182 3.89 23.81 33.20
CA GLU A 182 4.83 23.15 34.13
C GLU A 182 5.98 24.06 34.60
N GLN A 183 6.31 25.12 33.86
CA GLN A 183 7.32 26.09 34.29
C GLN A 183 6.77 27.14 35.25
N ARG A 184 5.45 27.45 35.18
CA ARG A 184 4.80 28.40 36.08
C ARG A 184 4.55 27.85 37.49
N THR A 185 4.34 26.53 37.64
CA THR A 185 4.15 25.91 38.96
C THR A 185 5.45 25.67 39.73
N LYS A 186 6.60 25.56 39.05
CA LYS A 186 7.92 25.43 39.70
C LYS A 186 8.54 26.76 40.13
N ALA A 187 8.10 27.89 39.58
CA ALA A 187 8.60 29.22 39.97
C ALA A 187 7.85 29.84 41.17
N GLY A 188 6.71 29.27 41.59
CA GLY A 188 5.89 29.78 42.70
C GLY A 188 6.09 29.13 44.07
N SER A 189 7.00 28.14 44.19
CA SER A 189 7.27 27.43 45.46
C SER A 189 8.71 27.66 45.95
N LYS A 190 9.11 28.93 45.95
CA LYS A 190 10.22 29.45 46.76
C LYS A 190 9.83 30.85 47.21
N ASN A 191 9.09 30.91 48.32
CA ASN A 191 9.17 31.97 49.33
C ASN A 191 8.74 31.34 50.65
#